data_AF-A0A3C1P0K8-F1
#
_entry.id   AF-A0A3C1P0K8-F1
#
_cell.length_a   1.000
_cell.length_b   1.000
_cell.length_c   1.000
_cell.angle_alpha   90.00
_cell.angle_beta   90.00
_cell.angle_gamma   90.00
#
_symmetry.space_group_name_H-M   'P 1'
#
loop_
_entity.id
_entity.type
_entity.pdbx_description
1 polymer ?
#
loop_
_entity_poly.entity_id
_entity_poly.type
_entity_poly.pdbx_seq_one_letter_code
_entity_poly.pdbx_strand_id
1 'polypeptide(L)'
;MPDGVGIGVNLTVASLSRPDLADWLLGELDAAGISPGRLHLELTETSVLRVDADVTSAMEEVAAAGVRWWVDDFGTGYSSISHPRDLPITGMKLDRSFTAGITDRTTRNARLALGLAGLAAGLGLDTIAEGVETPQQAQLLAEQGWQMGQGLLFGAAADVSALELA
;
A
#
# COMPACT_ATOMS: atom_id res chain seq x y z
N MET A 1 -4.09 11.18 17.41
CA MET A 1 -4.74 10.48 16.29
C MET A 1 -5.65 9.40 16.88
N PRO A 2 -6.94 9.24 16.50
CA PRO A 2 -7.90 8.36 17.18
C PRO A 2 -7.45 6.90 17.23
N ASP A 3 -7.77 6.15 18.28
CA ASP A 3 -7.32 4.76 18.41
C ASP A 3 -7.83 3.90 17.25
N GLY A 4 -6.99 2.97 16.78
CA GLY A 4 -7.34 2.08 15.66
C GLY A 4 -7.17 2.67 14.25
N VAL A 5 -6.88 3.96 14.10
CA VAL A 5 -6.70 4.59 12.77
C VAL A 5 -5.23 4.53 12.31
N GLY A 6 -4.98 4.06 11.10
CA GLY A 6 -3.67 4.14 10.43
C GLY A 6 -3.59 5.27 9.39
N ILE A 7 -2.38 5.66 9.00
CA ILE A 7 -2.13 6.62 7.90
C ILE A 7 -1.20 5.98 6.88
N GLY A 8 -1.61 6.02 5.60
CA GLY A 8 -0.74 5.77 4.46
C GLY A 8 -0.05 7.07 4.02
N VAL A 9 1.27 7.03 3.85
CA VAL A 9 2.07 8.16 3.35
C VAL A 9 2.90 7.71 2.17
N ASN A 10 2.73 8.40 1.04
CA ASN A 10 3.51 8.16 -0.16
C ASN A 10 4.94 8.69 0.00
N LEU A 11 5.91 7.86 -0.34
CA LEU A 11 7.32 8.23 -0.36
C LEU A 11 7.86 8.29 -1.78
N THR A 12 8.74 9.27 -1.98
CA THR A 12 9.48 9.41 -3.24
C THR A 12 10.82 8.71 -3.14
N VAL A 13 11.42 8.40 -4.29
CA VAL A 13 12.80 7.87 -4.37
C VAL A 13 13.80 8.77 -3.65
N ALA A 14 13.64 10.09 -3.74
CA ALA A 14 14.54 11.04 -3.08
C ALA A 14 14.47 10.93 -1.54
N SER A 15 13.28 10.61 -1.00
CA SER A 15 13.10 10.35 0.42
C SER A 15 13.79 9.06 0.85
N LEU A 16 13.73 8.01 0.03
CA LEU A 16 14.39 6.73 0.29
C LEU A 16 15.91 6.84 0.35
N SER A 17 16.50 7.66 -0.51
CA SER A 17 17.96 7.85 -0.56
C SER A 17 18.51 8.73 0.57
N ARG A 18 17.69 9.11 1.56
CA ARG A 18 18.16 9.84 2.73
C ARG A 18 19.00 8.92 3.61
N PRO A 19 20.27 9.25 3.90
CA PRO A 19 21.12 8.43 4.76
C PRO A 19 20.59 8.30 6.20
N ASP A 20 19.78 9.26 6.63
CA ASP A 20 19.20 9.35 7.98
C ASP A 20 17.70 8.98 8.01
N LEU A 21 17.18 8.29 6.98
CA LEU A 21 15.73 8.05 6.84
C LEU A 21 15.10 7.43 8.09
N ALA A 22 15.71 6.36 8.60
CA ALA A 22 15.17 5.63 9.75
C ALA A 22 15.17 6.50 11.01
N ASP A 23 16.33 7.05 11.38
CA ASP A 23 16.48 7.95 12.52
C ASP A 23 15.51 9.13 12.45
N TRP A 24 15.45 9.79 11.29
CA TRP A 24 14.58 10.94 11.09
C TRP A 24 13.11 10.55 11.25
N LEU A 25 12.64 9.52 10.55
CA LEU A 25 11.25 9.10 10.58
C LEU A 25 10.80 8.68 11.98
N LEU A 26 11.60 7.85 12.64
CA LEU A 26 11.28 7.35 13.98
C LEU A 26 11.30 8.48 15.01
N GLY A 27 12.22 9.45 14.87
CA GLY A 27 12.23 10.66 15.67
C GLY A 27 10.98 11.53 15.50
N GLU A 28 10.50 11.72 14.27
CA GLU A 28 9.26 12.47 14.00
C GLU A 28 8.03 11.76 14.57
N LEU A 29 7.97 10.42 14.46
CA LEU A 29 6.89 9.61 15.03
C LEU A 29 6.86 9.70 16.56
N ASP A 30 8.02 9.60 17.21
CA ASP A 30 8.14 9.72 18.67
C ASP A 30 7.74 11.12 19.14
N ALA A 31 8.26 12.17 18.48
CA ALA A 31 7.90 13.55 18.79
C ALA A 31 6.39 13.83 18.62
N ALA A 32 5.74 13.16 17.67
CA ALA A 32 4.30 13.25 17.45
C ALA A 32 3.46 12.31 18.36
N GLY A 33 4.10 11.42 19.14
CA GLY A 33 3.43 10.40 19.95
C GLY A 33 2.65 9.38 19.13
N ILE A 34 3.08 9.10 17.90
CA ILE A 34 2.43 8.16 16.98
C ILE A 34 3.16 6.81 17.06
N SER A 35 2.44 5.76 17.41
CA SER A 35 3.00 4.40 17.36
C SER A 35 3.36 4.03 15.91
N PRO A 36 4.58 3.52 15.64
CA PRO A 36 5.03 3.20 14.28
C PRO A 36 4.10 2.25 13.52
N GLY A 37 3.45 1.31 14.21
CA GLY A 37 2.48 0.37 13.62
C GLY A 37 1.24 1.02 12.98
N ARG A 38 1.04 2.31 13.21
CA ARG A 38 -0.04 3.11 12.62
C ARG A 38 0.37 3.80 11.33
N LEU A 39 1.65 3.76 10.96
CA LEU A 39 2.15 4.34 9.72
C LEU A 39 2.35 3.24 8.67
N HIS A 40 1.79 3.47 7.48
CA HIS A 40 2.09 2.73 6.27
C HIS A 40 2.85 3.64 5.33
N LEU A 41 3.99 3.19 4.82
CA LEU A 41 4.76 3.91 3.83
C LEU A 41 4.56 3.26 2.47
N GLU A 42 4.13 4.06 1.51
CA GLU A 42 3.78 3.63 0.17
C GLU A 42 4.89 3.98 -0.81
N LEU A 43 5.34 2.98 -1.56
CA LEU A 43 6.36 3.11 -2.60
C LEU A 43 5.76 2.71 -3.92
N THR A 44 5.90 3.57 -4.93
CA THR A 44 5.51 3.16 -6.28
C THR A 44 6.38 2.02 -6.78
N GLU A 45 5.81 1.21 -7.66
CA GLU A 45 6.49 0.09 -8.31
C GLU A 45 7.86 0.45 -8.91
N THR A 46 7.95 1.65 -9.49
CA THR A 46 9.20 2.15 -10.09
C THR A 46 10.22 2.63 -9.07
N SER A 47 9.78 3.06 -7.88
CA SER A 47 10.67 3.46 -6.79
C SER A 47 11.38 2.26 -6.20
N VAL A 48 10.68 1.13 -6.10
CA VAL A 48 11.22 -0.16 -5.65
C VAL A 48 12.40 -0.63 -6.52
N LEU A 49 12.37 -0.37 -7.83
CA LEU A 49 13.47 -0.72 -8.76
C LEU A 49 14.79 0.05 -8.49
N ARG A 50 14.73 1.11 -7.68
CA ARG A 50 15.87 1.99 -7.38
C ARG A 50 16.39 1.80 -5.95
N VAL A 51 15.83 0.85 -5.21
CA VAL A 51 16.27 0.48 -3.87
C VAL A 51 17.59 -0.29 -3.99
N ASP A 52 18.63 0.24 -3.35
CA ASP A 52 19.92 -0.42 -3.19
C ASP A 52 20.06 -1.02 -1.78
N ALA A 53 21.24 -1.55 -1.46
CA ALA A 53 21.50 -2.20 -0.17
C ALA A 53 21.35 -1.23 1.03
N ASP A 54 21.77 0.02 0.87
CA ASP A 54 21.69 1.02 1.94
C ASP A 54 20.24 1.39 2.21
N VAL A 55 19.45 1.61 1.15
CA VAL A 55 18.01 1.85 1.27
C VAL A 55 17.29 0.63 1.85
N THR A 56 17.67 -0.59 1.45
CA THR A 56 17.09 -1.82 2.00
C THR A 56 17.32 -1.91 3.51
N SER A 57 18.54 -1.62 3.98
CA SER A 57 18.86 -1.61 5.41
C SER A 57 18.01 -0.60 6.18
N ALA A 58 17.81 0.61 5.63
CA ALA A 58 16.95 1.62 6.25
C ALA A 58 15.48 1.18 6.28
N MET A 59 15.00 0.53 5.21
CA MET A 59 13.64 -0.02 5.19
C MET A 59 13.44 -1.11 6.24
N GLU A 60 14.43 -2.00 6.42
CA GLU A 60 14.40 -3.05 7.44
C GLU A 60 14.39 -2.49 8.86
N GLU A 61 15.18 -1.45 9.12
CA GLU A 61 15.20 -0.76 10.42
C GLU A 61 13.85 -0.10 10.74
N VAL A 62 13.27 0.61 9.77
CA VAL A 62 11.93 1.20 9.88
C VAL A 62 10.86 0.12 10.09
N ALA A 63 10.97 -1.02 9.39
CA ALA A 63 10.06 -2.15 9.54
C ALA A 63 10.18 -2.81 10.92
N ALA A 64 11.40 -2.94 11.46
CA ALA A 64 11.65 -3.51 12.79
C ALA A 64 11.03 -2.66 13.91
N ALA A 65 10.89 -1.35 13.70
CA ALA A 65 10.15 -0.46 14.61
C ALA A 65 8.62 -0.63 14.53
N GLY A 66 8.12 -1.32 13.50
CA GLY A 66 6.71 -1.65 13.30
C GLY A 66 6.02 -0.88 12.18
N VAL A 67 6.71 0.04 11.48
CA VAL A 67 6.14 0.71 10.30
C VAL A 67 5.94 -0.32 9.19
N ARG A 68 4.81 -0.21 8.47
CA ARG A 68 4.49 -1.13 7.38
C ARG A 68 4.87 -0.54 6.03
N TRP A 69 5.51 -1.32 5.17
CA TRP A 69 5.82 -0.93 3.80
C TRP A 69 4.81 -1.50 2.82
N TRP A 70 4.39 -0.67 1.87
CA TRP A 70 3.38 -0.99 0.88
C TRP A 70 3.89 -0.65 -0.52
N VAL A 71 3.55 -1.49 -1.49
CA VAL A 71 3.80 -1.18 -2.91
C VAL A 71 2.53 -0.61 -3.52
N ASP A 72 2.64 0.60 -4.06
CA ASP A 72 1.58 1.33 -4.72
C ASP A 72 1.58 1.13 -6.25
N ASP A 73 0.44 1.39 -6.86
CA ASP A 73 0.18 1.28 -8.31
C ASP A 73 0.51 -0.10 -8.91
N PHE A 74 0.36 -1.19 -8.13
CA PHE A 74 0.86 -2.50 -8.54
C PHE A 74 0.16 -3.01 -9.80
N GLY A 75 0.96 -3.47 -10.77
CA GLY A 75 0.50 -4.06 -12.03
C GLY A 75 0.49 -3.09 -13.21
N THR A 76 0.81 -1.81 -12.99
CA THR A 76 0.86 -0.79 -14.05
C THR A 76 2.23 -0.66 -14.72
N GLY A 77 3.28 -1.28 -14.15
CA GLY A 77 4.66 -1.13 -14.60
C GLY A 77 5.42 -2.43 -14.88
N TYR A 78 6.76 -2.35 -14.77
CA TYR A 78 7.72 -3.43 -14.99
C TYR A 78 8.11 -4.16 -13.69
N SER A 79 7.16 -4.47 -12.81
CA SER A 79 7.46 -5.12 -11.55
C SER A 79 7.93 -6.54 -11.79
N SER A 80 9.16 -6.81 -11.37
CA SER A 80 9.54 -8.18 -11.08
C SER A 80 8.91 -8.57 -9.75
N ILE A 81 8.17 -9.67 -9.74
CA ILE A 81 7.63 -10.36 -8.55
C ILE A 81 8.72 -10.63 -7.49
N SER A 82 10.01 -10.52 -7.86
CA SER A 82 11.13 -10.64 -6.92
C SER A 82 11.18 -9.55 -5.84
N HIS A 83 10.72 -8.32 -6.09
CA HIS A 83 10.93 -7.24 -5.11
C HIS A 83 10.05 -7.38 -3.86
N PRO A 84 8.74 -7.68 -3.96
CA PRO A 84 7.94 -7.98 -2.77
C PRO A 84 8.44 -9.20 -1.99
N ARG A 85 9.27 -10.07 -2.59
CA ARG A 85 9.91 -11.21 -1.92
C ARG A 85 11.16 -10.80 -1.13
N ASP A 86 11.95 -9.87 -1.67
CA ASP A 86 13.30 -9.55 -1.16
C ASP A 86 13.35 -8.28 -0.29
N LEU A 87 12.29 -7.49 -0.26
CA LEU A 87 12.16 -6.28 0.55
C LEU A 87 11.17 -6.49 1.71
N PRO A 88 11.23 -5.69 2.80
CA PRO A 88 10.32 -5.81 3.96
C PRO A 88 8.91 -5.24 3.66
N ILE A 89 8.36 -5.57 2.49
CA ILE A 89 7.02 -5.20 2.06
C ILE A 89 6.00 -6.05 2.81
N THR A 90 4.96 -5.40 3.30
CA THR A 90 3.86 -6.01 4.06
C THR A 90 2.50 -5.87 3.38
N GLY A 91 2.40 -5.03 2.35
CA GLY A 91 1.15 -4.83 1.63
C GLY A 91 1.29 -4.36 0.19
N MET A 92 0.20 -4.46 -0.56
CA MET A 92 0.09 -4.12 -1.97
C MET A 92 -1.23 -3.38 -2.25
N LYS A 93 -1.15 -2.35 -3.10
CA LYS A 93 -2.31 -1.59 -3.59
C LYS A 93 -2.56 -1.90 -5.06
N LEU A 94 -3.78 -2.29 -5.41
CA LEU A 94 -4.22 -2.45 -6.79
C LEU A 94 -4.53 -1.09 -7.39
N ASP A 95 -3.86 -0.74 -8.48
CA ASP A 95 -4.17 0.50 -9.19
C ASP A 95 -5.63 0.51 -9.69
N ARG A 96 -6.26 1.68 -9.60
CA ARG A 96 -7.65 1.90 -10.01
C ARG A 96 -7.95 1.53 -11.46
N SER A 97 -6.97 1.50 -12.36
CA SER A 97 -7.18 1.09 -13.76
C SER A 97 -7.59 -0.38 -13.88
N PHE A 98 -7.26 -1.23 -12.90
CA PHE A 98 -7.72 -2.61 -12.82
C PHE A 98 -9.11 -2.74 -12.18
N THR A 99 -9.45 -1.85 -11.24
CA THR A 99 -10.79 -1.79 -10.64
C THR A 99 -11.83 -1.28 -11.62
N ALA A 100 -11.43 -0.41 -12.55
CA ALA A 100 -12.27 0.08 -13.63
C ALA A 100 -12.79 -1.09 -14.50
N GLY A 101 -14.11 -1.24 -14.56
CA GLY A 101 -14.76 -2.28 -15.36
C GLY A 101 -14.64 -3.70 -14.80
N ILE A 102 -14.19 -3.88 -13.55
CA ILE A 102 -13.93 -5.20 -12.97
C ILE A 102 -15.19 -6.09 -12.88
N THR A 103 -16.39 -5.49 -12.82
CA THR A 103 -17.68 -6.20 -12.66
C THR A 103 -17.96 -7.21 -13.79
N ASP A 104 -17.36 -7.04 -14.97
CA ASP A 104 -17.31 -8.11 -15.96
C ASP A 104 -16.09 -9.01 -15.68
N ARG A 105 -16.38 -10.17 -15.09
CA ARG A 105 -15.40 -11.21 -14.71
C ARG A 105 -14.62 -11.77 -15.90
N THR A 106 -15.10 -11.60 -17.13
CA THR A 106 -14.41 -12.09 -18.34
C THR A 106 -13.31 -11.13 -18.80
N THR A 107 -13.29 -9.90 -18.30
CA THR A 107 -12.28 -8.90 -18.66
C THR A 107 -10.88 -9.35 -18.24
N ARG A 108 -9.88 -8.77 -18.91
CA ARG A 108 -8.48 -8.96 -18.53
C ARG A 108 -8.22 -8.40 -17.14
N ASN A 109 -8.79 -7.24 -16.82
CA ASN A 109 -8.64 -6.58 -15.52
C ASN A 109 -9.13 -7.46 -14.37
N ALA A 110 -10.33 -8.04 -14.48
CA ALA A 110 -10.85 -8.93 -13.44
C ALA A 110 -10.00 -10.19 -13.24
N ARG A 111 -9.42 -10.74 -14.31
CA ARG A 111 -8.51 -11.89 -14.21
C ARG A 111 -7.14 -11.53 -13.63
N LEU A 112 -6.62 -10.35 -13.95
CA LEU A 112 -5.37 -9.84 -13.39
C LEU A 112 -5.52 -9.53 -11.90
N ALA A 113 -6.59 -8.83 -11.50
CA ALA A 113 -6.89 -8.57 -10.09
C ALA A 113 -6.99 -9.85 -9.27
N LEU A 114 -7.63 -10.90 -9.80
CA LEU A 114 -7.68 -12.23 -9.16
C LEU A 114 -6.28 -12.88 -9.04
N GLY A 115 -5.47 -12.82 -10.10
CA GLY A 115 -4.11 -13.37 -10.08
C GLY A 115 -3.21 -12.65 -9.08
N LEU A 116 -3.33 -11.31 -9.00
CA LEU A 116 -2.59 -10.47 -8.05
C LEU A 116 -3.01 -10.74 -6.61
N ALA A 117 -4.30 -10.92 -6.33
CA ALA A 117 -4.77 -11.34 -5.01
C ALA A 117 -4.18 -12.69 -4.60
N GLY A 118 -4.09 -13.66 -5.53
CA GLY A 118 -3.44 -14.94 -5.29
C GLY A 118 -1.93 -14.82 -5.01
N LEU A 119 -1.23 -13.92 -5.71
CA LEU A 119 0.18 -13.61 -5.45
C LEU A 119 0.37 -13.01 -4.04
N ALA A 120 -0.43 -11.99 -3.71
CA ALA A 120 -0.37 -11.33 -2.41
C ALA A 120 -0.62 -12.34 -1.27
N ALA A 121 -1.63 -13.20 -1.40
CA ALA A 121 -1.90 -14.27 -0.45
C ALA A 121 -0.72 -15.25 -0.31
N GLY A 122 -0.10 -15.65 -1.43
CA GLY A 122 1.06 -16.54 -1.42
C GLY A 122 2.31 -15.94 -0.76
N LEU A 123 2.43 -14.62 -0.76
CA LEU A 123 3.51 -13.87 -0.11
C LEU A 123 3.15 -13.38 1.30
N GLY A 124 1.91 -13.59 1.75
CA GLY A 124 1.43 -13.10 3.05
C GLY A 124 1.28 -11.57 3.12
N LEU A 125 0.98 -10.92 2.00
CA LEU A 125 0.82 -9.47 1.91
C LEU A 125 -0.62 -9.06 2.17
N ASP A 126 -0.79 -7.95 2.90
CA ASP A 126 -2.06 -7.23 3.00
C ASP A 126 -2.42 -6.55 1.67
N THR A 127 -3.71 -6.38 1.39
CA THR A 127 -4.18 -5.90 0.08
C THR A 127 -5.23 -4.80 0.18
N ILE A 128 -5.04 -3.74 -0.59
CA ILE A 128 -6.02 -2.65 -0.79
C ILE A 128 -6.33 -2.56 -2.29
N ALA A 129 -7.60 -2.53 -2.65
CA ALA A 129 -8.01 -2.20 -4.02
C ALA A 129 -8.40 -0.73 -4.14
N GLU A 130 -7.77 0.02 -5.06
CA GLU A 130 -8.09 1.43 -5.27
C GLU A 130 -9.17 1.67 -6.32
N GLY A 131 -9.78 2.85 -6.29
CA GLY A 131 -10.80 3.25 -7.26
C GLY A 131 -12.11 2.49 -7.12
N VAL A 132 -12.46 2.05 -5.91
CA VAL A 132 -13.73 1.37 -5.64
C VAL A 132 -14.84 2.42 -5.57
N GLU A 133 -15.75 2.39 -6.54
CA GLU A 133 -16.81 3.40 -6.69
C GLU A 133 -18.22 2.81 -6.48
N THR A 134 -18.38 1.49 -6.63
CA THR A 134 -19.68 0.81 -6.54
C THR A 134 -19.64 -0.40 -5.61
N PRO A 135 -20.75 -0.73 -4.93
CA PRO A 135 -20.84 -1.94 -4.10
C PRO A 135 -20.50 -3.23 -4.85
N GLN A 136 -20.84 -3.29 -6.15
CA GLN A 136 -20.57 -4.45 -7.01
C GLN A 136 -19.07 -4.64 -7.24
N GLN A 137 -18.31 -3.55 -7.40
CA GLN A 137 -16.84 -3.62 -7.47
C GLN A 137 -16.27 -4.12 -6.14
N ALA A 138 -16.71 -3.56 -5.01
CA ALA A 138 -16.26 -3.96 -3.68
C ALA A 138 -16.52 -5.44 -3.39
N GLN A 139 -17.74 -5.91 -3.70
CA GLN A 139 -18.13 -7.31 -3.53
C GLN A 139 -17.23 -8.22 -4.37
N LEU A 140 -17.02 -7.92 -5.65
CA LEU A 140 -16.20 -8.75 -6.51
C LEU A 140 -14.73 -8.78 -6.06
N LEU A 141 -14.16 -7.64 -5.68
CA LEU A 141 -12.80 -7.56 -5.16
C LEU A 141 -12.64 -8.39 -3.88
N ALA A 142 -13.60 -8.30 -2.95
CA ALA A 142 -13.62 -9.12 -1.74
C ALA A 142 -13.71 -10.63 -2.07
N GLU A 143 -14.55 -11.01 -3.02
CA GLU A 143 -14.66 -12.40 -3.51
C GLU A 143 -13.36 -12.92 -4.15
N GLN A 144 -12.53 -12.02 -4.72
CA GLN A 144 -11.22 -12.35 -5.27
C GLN A 144 -10.11 -12.43 -4.20
N GLY A 145 -10.37 -11.96 -2.97
CA GLY A 145 -9.42 -11.99 -1.86
C GLY A 145 -8.78 -10.64 -1.54
N TRP A 146 -9.22 -9.53 -2.13
CA TRP A 146 -8.79 -8.19 -1.72
C TRP A 146 -9.40 -7.84 -0.35
N GLN A 147 -8.56 -7.55 0.64
CA GLN A 147 -8.98 -7.41 2.04
C GLN A 147 -9.58 -6.03 2.35
N MET A 148 -9.10 -4.99 1.68
CA MET A 148 -9.51 -3.61 1.88
C MET A 148 -9.82 -2.94 0.54
N GLY A 149 -10.63 -1.88 0.58
CA GLY A 149 -10.98 -1.08 -0.59
C GLY A 149 -10.89 0.41 -0.29
N GLN A 150 -10.43 1.19 -1.26
CA GLN A 150 -10.33 2.64 -1.20
C GLN A 150 -10.98 3.25 -2.46
N GLY A 151 -11.82 4.27 -2.28
CA GLY A 151 -12.44 4.98 -3.39
C GLY A 151 -13.73 5.69 -3.00
N LEU A 152 -14.39 6.30 -4.00
CA LEU A 152 -15.58 7.13 -3.80
C LEU A 152 -16.75 6.41 -3.11
N LEU A 153 -16.79 5.08 -3.17
CA LEU A 153 -17.76 4.28 -2.43
C LEU A 153 -17.66 4.50 -0.91
N PHE A 154 -16.44 4.67 -0.41
CA PHE A 154 -16.14 4.79 1.01
C PHE A 154 -15.92 6.24 1.46
N GLY A 155 -15.72 7.15 0.52
CA GLY A 155 -15.53 8.58 0.78
C GLY A 155 -14.57 9.21 -0.22
N ALA A 156 -14.79 10.48 -0.54
CA ALA A 156 -13.81 11.26 -1.30
C ALA A 156 -12.68 11.75 -0.38
N ALA A 157 -11.53 12.08 -0.99
CA ALA A 157 -10.48 12.79 -0.26
C ALA A 157 -11.03 14.10 0.31
N ALA A 158 -10.73 14.35 1.58
CA ALA A 158 -11.25 15.48 2.32
C ALA A 158 -10.21 16.00 3.32
N ASP A 159 -10.43 17.21 3.81
CA ASP A 159 -9.65 17.73 4.94
C ASP A 159 -9.83 16.87 6.18
N VAL A 160 -8.79 16.81 7.02
CA VAL A 160 -8.81 16.02 8.26
C VAL A 160 -10.00 16.39 9.16
N SER A 161 -10.41 17.66 9.18
CA SER A 161 -11.55 18.15 9.96
C SER A 161 -12.91 17.60 9.51
N ALA A 162 -13.00 17.07 8.28
CA ALA A 162 -14.20 16.49 7.71
C ALA A 162 -14.21 14.95 7.76
N LEU A 163 -13.13 14.32 8.24
CA LEU A 163 -13.05 12.87 8.38
C LEU A 163 -13.83 12.41 9.62
N GLU A 164 -14.85 11.57 9.41
CA GLU A 164 -15.50 10.83 10.48
C GLU A 164 -14.64 9.61 10.82
N LEU A 165 -13.70 9.81 11.75
CA LEU A 165 -12.86 8.73 12.28
C LEU A 165 -13.65 7.98 13.36
N ALA A 166 -14.06 6.75 13.04
CA ALA A 166 -14.85 5.86 13.89
C ALA A 166 -14.09 5.39 15.15
#